data_AF-A0A9N9WPJ9-F1
#
_entry.id   AF-A0A9N9WPJ9-F1
#
_cell.length_a   1.000
_cell.length_b   1.000
_cell.length_c   1.000
_cell.angle_alpha   90.00
_cell.angle_beta   90.00
_cell.angle_gamma   90.00
#
_symmetry.space_group_name_H-M   'P 1'
#
loop_
_entity.id
_entity.type
_entity.pdbx_description
1 polymer ?
#
loop_
_entity_poly.entity_id
_entity_poly.type
_entity_poly.pdbx_seq_one_letter_code
_entity_poly.pdbx_strand_id
1 'polypeptide(L)'
;MEGSSKDNNLQKEKEECEKAAQETFNRILAAYRQVIDGISDNCFDEVNNIVAKETKKKLDRAGSAFKEHLFGLIKEKFTKIWRDREMNLSVAMLEMAKRNFVVKEKWRPTDKTADEQLRPHLGIVLTKQRDMLMKQIEEQNEQIAKLIPCVEESRRRFRARMQKKTNLAIEIENDTKRMEESQKRVESMIEKL
;
A
#
# COMPACT_ATOMS: atom_id res chain seq x y z
N MET A 1 -2.21 23.31 -3.54
CA MET A 1 -2.50 23.55 -2.10
C MET A 1 -3.32 22.41 -1.49
N GLU A 2 -3.09 21.14 -1.88
CA GLU A 2 -3.88 19.99 -1.38
C GLU A 2 -3.17 19.17 -0.29
N GLY A 3 -1.87 19.42 -0.02
CA GLY A 3 -1.10 18.71 1.00
C GLY A 3 -1.51 19.04 2.45
N SER A 4 -1.90 20.29 2.72
CA SER A 4 -2.16 20.76 4.10
C SER A 4 -3.42 20.15 4.73
N SER A 5 -4.38 19.67 3.95
CA SER A 5 -5.64 19.14 4.47
C SER A 5 -5.54 17.66 4.88
N LYS A 6 -4.71 16.88 4.18
CA LYS A 6 -4.47 15.47 4.51
C LYS A 6 -3.62 15.29 5.76
N ASP A 7 -2.61 16.13 5.94
CA ASP A 7 -1.71 16.07 7.10
C ASP A 7 -2.46 16.47 8.40
N ASN A 8 -3.36 17.46 8.32
CA ASN A 8 -4.20 17.85 9.45
C ASN A 8 -5.20 16.76 9.85
N ASN A 9 -5.71 15.98 8.89
CA ASN A 9 -6.63 14.89 9.19
C ASN A 9 -5.91 13.69 9.83
N LEU A 10 -4.70 13.38 9.36
CA LEU A 10 -3.88 12.29 9.90
C LEU A 10 -3.44 12.57 11.35
N GLN A 11 -3.09 13.81 11.64
CA GLN A 11 -2.70 14.23 12.99
C GLN A 11 -3.87 14.10 13.97
N LYS A 12 -5.07 14.52 13.54
CA LYS A 12 -6.29 14.40 14.35
C LYS A 12 -6.66 12.95 14.63
N GLU A 13 -6.56 12.07 13.62
CA GLU A 13 -6.81 10.64 13.79
C GLU A 13 -5.84 9.99 14.78
N LYS A 14 -4.56 10.40 14.75
CA LYS A 14 -3.55 9.92 15.68
C LYS A 14 -3.86 10.33 17.13
N GLU A 15 -4.21 11.59 17.35
CA GLU A 15 -4.57 12.12 18.68
C GLU A 15 -5.81 11.42 19.25
N GLU A 16 -6.83 11.17 18.42
CA GLU A 16 -8.02 10.43 18.84
C GLU A 16 -7.70 8.97 19.22
N CYS A 17 -6.81 8.31 18.49
CA CYS A 17 -6.38 6.94 18.79
C CYS A 17 -5.56 6.87 20.09
N GLU A 18 -4.66 7.83 20.31
CA GLU A 18 -3.89 7.94 21.56
C GLU A 18 -4.82 8.18 22.76
N LYS A 19 -5.84 9.03 22.59
CA LYS A 19 -6.85 9.26 23.61
C LYS A 19 -7.63 7.98 23.94
N ALA A 20 -8.08 7.23 22.94
CA ALA A 20 -8.81 5.98 23.14
C ALA A 20 -7.96 4.90 23.83
N ALA A 21 -6.66 4.82 23.50
CA ALA A 21 -5.72 3.94 24.19
C ALA A 21 -5.57 4.32 25.67
N GLN A 22 -5.44 5.61 25.97
CA GLN A 22 -5.34 6.10 27.34
C GLN A 22 -6.63 5.86 28.15
N GLU A 23 -7.79 6.05 27.53
CA GLU A 23 -9.09 5.75 28.15
C GLU A 23 -9.21 4.25 28.47
N THR A 24 -8.78 3.38 27.56
CA THR A 24 -8.78 1.92 27.76
C THR A 24 -7.84 1.51 28.89
N PHE A 25 -6.62 2.07 28.92
CA PHE A 25 -5.66 1.87 29.99
C PHE A 25 -6.25 2.24 31.36
N ASN A 26 -6.84 3.44 31.45
CA ASN A 26 -7.47 3.92 32.68
C ASN A 26 -8.65 3.05 33.11
N ARG A 27 -9.46 2.57 32.15
CA ARG A 27 -10.61 1.69 32.42
C ARG A 27 -10.17 0.36 33.03
N ILE A 28 -9.08 -0.23 32.53
CA ILE A 28 -8.55 -1.49 33.05
C ILE A 28 -7.98 -1.28 34.47
N LEU A 29 -7.25 -0.19 34.70
CA LEU A 29 -6.77 0.15 36.05
C LEU A 29 -7.92 0.38 37.03
N ALA A 30 -8.99 1.04 36.60
CA ALA A 30 -10.20 1.23 37.42
C ALA A 30 -10.87 -0.12 37.76
N ALA A 31 -10.90 -1.06 36.83
CA ALA A 31 -11.42 -2.41 37.08
C ALA A 31 -10.56 -3.16 38.11
N TYR A 32 -9.23 -3.09 38.01
CA TYR A 32 -8.34 -3.64 39.04
C TYR A 32 -8.57 -3.01 40.41
N ARG A 33 -8.76 -1.68 40.44
CA ARG A 33 -9.05 -0.98 41.68
C ARG A 33 -10.36 -1.47 42.32
N GLN A 34 -11.40 -1.63 41.51
CA GLN A 34 -12.70 -2.13 41.97
C GLN A 34 -12.60 -3.55 42.56
N VAL A 35 -11.78 -4.43 41.97
CA VAL A 35 -11.55 -5.79 42.51
C VAL A 35 -10.87 -5.72 43.87
N ILE A 36 -9.88 -4.84 44.04
CA ILE A 36 -9.14 -4.69 45.30
C ILE A 36 -10.02 -4.06 46.38
N ASP A 37 -10.80 -3.04 46.03
CA ASP A 37 -11.73 -2.40 46.96
C ASP A 37 -12.82 -3.40 47.41
N GLY A 38 -13.17 -4.37 46.56
CA GLY A 38 -14.09 -5.47 46.86
C GLY A 38 -13.52 -6.58 47.76
N ILE A 39 -12.22 -6.56 48.11
CA ILE A 39 -11.65 -7.48 49.10
C ILE A 39 -12.32 -7.19 50.44
N SER A 40 -13.01 -8.19 51.01
CA SER A 40 -13.74 -7.98 52.26
C SER A 40 -12.77 -7.70 53.41
N ASP A 41 -13.16 -6.77 54.29
CA ASP A 41 -12.39 -6.48 55.50
C ASP A 41 -12.44 -7.68 56.47
N ASN A 42 -13.38 -8.61 56.25
CA ASN A 42 -13.49 -9.87 56.98
C ASN A 42 -12.31 -10.81 56.75
N CYS A 43 -11.49 -10.60 55.71
CA CYS A 43 -10.21 -11.30 55.56
C CYS A 43 -9.24 -11.03 56.74
N PHE A 44 -9.50 -9.98 57.51
CA PHE A 44 -8.74 -9.64 58.72
C PHE A 44 -9.49 -10.02 60.01
N ASP A 45 -10.64 -10.71 59.93
CA ASP A 45 -11.48 -11.04 61.10
C ASP A 45 -10.79 -11.99 62.07
N GLU A 46 -10.06 -12.98 61.55
CA GLU A 46 -9.26 -13.88 62.39
C GLU A 46 -8.21 -13.12 63.20
N VAL A 47 -7.62 -12.08 62.60
CA VAL A 47 -6.67 -11.20 63.29
C VAL A 47 -7.42 -10.31 64.29
N ASN A 48 -8.57 -9.75 63.92
CA ASN A 48 -9.45 -8.92 64.77
C ASN A 48 -9.93 -9.63 66.05
N ASN A 49 -10.04 -10.96 66.03
CA ASN A 49 -10.44 -11.76 67.19
C ASN A 49 -9.30 -11.97 68.20
N ILE A 50 -8.05 -11.74 67.78
CA ILE A 50 -6.85 -11.95 68.61
C ILE A 50 -6.34 -10.62 69.20
N VAL A 51 -6.56 -9.47 68.53
CA VAL A 51 -6.04 -8.17 69.00
C VAL A 51 -7.00 -7.40 69.90
N ALA A 52 -6.45 -6.72 70.93
CA ALA A 52 -7.20 -5.89 71.87
C ALA A 52 -7.99 -4.75 71.18
N LYS A 53 -9.07 -4.25 71.82
CA LYS A 53 -9.97 -3.21 71.25
C LYS A 53 -9.24 -1.94 70.76
N GLU A 54 -8.17 -1.50 71.42
CA GLU A 54 -7.38 -0.32 71.01
C GLU A 54 -6.60 -0.53 69.71
N THR A 55 -6.28 -1.78 69.38
CA THR A 55 -5.57 -2.18 68.17
C THR A 55 -6.47 -2.37 66.95
N LYS A 56 -7.80 -2.51 67.12
CA LYS A 56 -8.75 -2.62 65.99
C LYS A 56 -8.71 -1.40 65.06
N LYS A 57 -8.67 -0.18 65.62
CA LYS A 57 -8.49 1.06 64.82
C LYS A 57 -7.18 1.11 64.03
N LYS A 58 -6.13 0.43 64.51
CA LYS A 58 -4.85 0.30 63.79
C LYS A 58 -4.94 -0.76 62.69
N LEU A 59 -5.78 -1.79 62.87
CA LEU A 59 -5.99 -2.86 61.90
C LEU A 59 -6.83 -2.40 60.69
N ASP A 60 -7.87 -1.58 60.89
CA ASP A 60 -8.65 -1.00 59.77
C ASP A 60 -7.78 -0.11 58.87
N ARG A 61 -6.86 0.63 59.50
CA ARG A 61 -5.84 1.40 58.79
C ARG A 61 -4.84 0.51 58.04
N ALA A 62 -4.53 -0.66 58.60
CA ALA A 62 -3.66 -1.65 57.95
C ALA A 62 -4.32 -2.32 56.75
N GLY A 63 -5.63 -2.64 56.82
CA GLY A 63 -6.39 -3.16 55.68
C GLY A 63 -6.46 -2.16 54.52
N SER A 64 -6.71 -0.88 54.83
CA SER A 64 -6.65 0.20 53.84
C SER A 64 -5.25 0.36 53.24
N ALA A 65 -4.21 0.37 54.07
CA ALA A 65 -2.82 0.44 53.61
C ALA A 65 -2.41 -0.76 52.74
N PHE A 66 -2.91 -1.96 53.07
CA PHE A 66 -2.71 -3.16 52.27
C PHE A 66 -3.35 -3.04 50.89
N LYS A 67 -4.62 -2.61 50.82
CA LYS A 67 -5.33 -2.40 49.55
C LYS A 67 -4.61 -1.36 48.67
N GLU A 68 -4.17 -0.24 49.25
CA GLU A 68 -3.40 0.78 48.54
C GLU A 68 -2.04 0.24 48.03
N HIS A 69 -1.31 -0.49 48.87
CA HIS A 69 -0.02 -1.06 48.49
C HIS A 69 -0.18 -2.10 47.37
N LEU A 70 -1.17 -2.98 47.50
CA LEU A 70 -1.49 -3.99 46.49
C LEU A 70 -1.88 -3.34 45.15
N PHE A 71 -2.70 -2.30 45.17
CA PHE A 71 -3.05 -1.55 43.97
C PHE A 71 -1.83 -0.86 43.36
N GLY A 72 -0.95 -0.28 44.18
CA GLY A 72 0.31 0.31 43.72
C GLY A 72 1.18 -0.68 42.94
N LEU A 73 1.39 -1.89 43.50
CA LEU A 73 2.16 -2.96 42.84
C LEU A 73 1.53 -3.43 41.53
N ILE A 74 0.20 -3.60 41.51
CA ILE A 74 -0.52 -4.01 40.31
C ILE A 74 -0.42 -2.92 39.24
N LYS A 75 -0.62 -1.66 39.61
CA LYS A 75 -0.52 -0.51 38.70
C LYS A 75 0.87 -0.42 38.09
N GLU A 76 1.92 -0.58 38.89
CA GLU A 76 3.31 -0.56 38.40
C GLU A 76 3.57 -1.68 37.39
N LYS A 77 3.24 -2.93 37.75
CA LYS A 77 3.43 -4.08 36.85
C LYS A 77 2.60 -3.96 35.58
N PHE A 78 1.34 -3.55 35.70
CA PHE A 78 0.46 -3.35 34.55
C PHE A 78 0.99 -2.27 33.62
N THR A 79 1.42 -1.13 34.16
CA THR A 79 2.01 -0.02 33.38
C THR A 79 3.25 -0.48 32.63
N LYS A 80 4.10 -1.28 33.28
CA LYS A 80 5.28 -1.87 32.65
C LYS A 80 4.90 -2.80 31.49
N ILE A 81 4.02 -3.77 31.72
CA ILE A 81 3.55 -4.71 30.68
C ILE A 81 2.90 -3.95 29.51
N TRP A 82 2.08 -2.94 29.82
CA TRP A 82 1.41 -2.12 28.81
C TRP A 82 2.40 -1.41 27.89
N ARG A 83 3.49 -0.88 28.46
CA ARG A 83 4.58 -0.24 27.71
C ARG A 83 5.41 -1.26 26.93
N ASP A 84 5.87 -2.32 27.59
CA ASP A 84 6.76 -3.35 27.02
C ASP A 84 6.10 -4.09 25.84
N ARG A 85 4.77 -4.18 25.84
CA ARG A 85 3.98 -4.81 24.76
C ARG A 85 3.40 -3.82 23.76
N GLU A 86 3.77 -2.54 23.85
CA GLU A 86 3.28 -1.49 22.96
C GLU A 86 1.74 -1.49 22.84
N MET A 87 1.04 -1.68 23.97
CA MET A 87 -0.41 -1.83 23.97
C MET A 87 -1.14 -0.60 23.42
N ASN A 88 -0.54 0.60 23.54
CA ASN A 88 -1.06 1.81 22.90
C ASN A 88 -1.19 1.65 21.37
N LEU A 89 -0.16 1.09 20.72
CA LEU A 89 -0.19 0.82 19.28
C LEU A 89 -1.25 -0.22 18.95
N SER A 90 -1.31 -1.31 19.72
CA SER A 90 -2.29 -2.38 19.51
C SER A 90 -3.73 -1.88 19.63
N VAL A 91 -4.03 -1.06 20.65
CA VAL A 91 -5.36 -0.47 20.82
C VAL A 91 -5.66 0.54 19.71
N ALA A 92 -4.70 1.38 19.32
CA ALA A 92 -4.85 2.30 18.19
C ALA A 92 -5.18 1.54 16.89
N MET A 93 -4.47 0.44 16.60
CA MET A 93 -4.75 -0.41 15.44
C MET A 93 -6.15 -1.00 15.49
N LEU A 94 -6.62 -1.44 16.66
CA LEU A 94 -7.97 -1.96 16.83
C LEU A 94 -9.04 -0.88 16.64
N GLU A 95 -8.82 0.34 17.12
CA GLU A 95 -9.76 1.45 16.94
C GLU A 95 -9.81 1.90 15.46
N MET A 96 -8.67 1.99 14.79
CA MET A 96 -8.62 2.21 13.34
C MET A 96 -9.36 1.10 12.59
N ALA A 97 -9.18 -0.15 12.99
CA ALA A 97 -9.88 -1.27 12.38
C ALA A 97 -11.40 -1.17 12.60
N LYS A 98 -11.88 -0.84 13.80
CA LYS A 98 -13.32 -0.64 14.07
C LYS A 98 -13.94 0.45 13.21
N ARG A 99 -13.22 1.56 12.98
CA ARG A 99 -13.70 2.68 12.15
C ARG A 99 -13.76 2.32 10.67
N ASN A 100 -12.70 1.68 10.17
CA ASN A 100 -12.55 1.38 8.73
C ASN A 100 -13.28 0.11 8.30
N PHE A 101 -13.51 -0.82 9.21
CA PHE A 101 -14.17 -2.09 8.94
C PHE A 101 -15.49 -2.17 9.69
N VAL A 102 -16.56 -1.64 9.07
CA VAL A 102 -17.93 -1.99 9.43
C VAL A 102 -18.23 -3.37 8.84
N VAL A 103 -17.73 -4.42 9.49
CA VAL A 103 -17.98 -5.78 9.02
C VAL A 103 -19.42 -6.14 9.36
N LYS A 104 -20.29 -6.25 8.34
CA LYS A 104 -21.68 -6.70 8.50
C LYS A 104 -21.76 -8.13 9.06
N GLU A 105 -20.73 -8.93 8.80
CA GLU A 105 -20.62 -10.31 9.25
C GLU A 105 -19.51 -10.43 10.30
N LYS A 106 -19.79 -11.08 11.43
CA LYS A 106 -18.77 -11.28 12.47
C LYS A 106 -17.66 -12.18 11.92
N TRP A 107 -16.42 -11.69 11.95
CA TRP A 107 -15.25 -12.52 11.66
C TRP A 107 -15.31 -13.80 12.52
N ARG A 108 -15.09 -14.95 11.89
CA ARG A 108 -14.98 -16.25 12.54
C ARG A 108 -13.59 -16.79 12.27
N PRO A 109 -12.93 -17.44 13.24
CA PRO A 109 -11.74 -18.22 12.97
C PRO A 109 -12.07 -19.19 11.83
N THR A 110 -11.46 -18.98 10.68
CA THR A 110 -11.54 -19.93 9.59
C THR A 110 -10.49 -20.99 9.89
N ASP A 111 -10.87 -22.28 9.87
CA ASP A 111 -9.93 -23.41 9.92
C ASP A 111 -8.97 -23.48 8.70
N LYS A 112 -8.90 -22.37 7.96
CA LYS A 112 -8.09 -22.15 6.77
C LYS A 112 -6.72 -21.63 7.18
N THR A 113 -5.71 -22.12 6.47
CA THR A 113 -4.33 -21.66 6.60
C THR A 113 -4.19 -20.18 6.23
N ALA A 114 -3.11 -19.52 6.69
CA ALA A 114 -2.85 -18.11 6.35
C ALA A 114 -2.83 -17.87 4.84
N ASP A 115 -2.24 -18.80 4.07
CA ASP A 115 -2.22 -18.73 2.60
C ASP A 115 -3.63 -18.74 2.00
N GLU A 116 -4.52 -19.59 2.48
CA GLU A 116 -5.90 -19.66 2.01
C GLU A 116 -6.70 -18.40 2.33
N GLN A 117 -6.39 -17.74 3.44
CA GLN A 117 -6.99 -16.45 3.81
C GLN A 117 -6.46 -15.30 2.93
N LEU A 118 -5.23 -15.40 2.41
CA LEU A 118 -4.61 -14.40 1.54
C LEU A 118 -5.02 -14.54 0.06
N ARG A 119 -5.44 -15.72 -0.40
CA ARG A 119 -5.84 -15.99 -1.81
C ARG A 119 -6.83 -14.97 -2.38
N PRO A 120 -7.91 -14.56 -1.68
CA PRO A 120 -8.83 -13.56 -2.22
C PRO A 120 -8.15 -12.21 -2.49
N HIS A 121 -7.28 -11.76 -1.58
CA HIS A 121 -6.54 -10.50 -1.75
C HIS A 121 -5.55 -10.60 -2.91
N LEU A 122 -4.83 -11.71 -3.00
CA LEU A 122 -3.91 -11.96 -4.11
C LEU A 122 -4.66 -11.99 -5.45
N GLY A 123 -5.83 -12.64 -5.50
CA GLY A 123 -6.69 -12.66 -6.68
C GLY A 123 -7.11 -11.26 -7.14
N ILE A 124 -7.48 -10.38 -6.21
CA ILE A 124 -7.84 -8.98 -6.53
C ILE A 124 -6.63 -8.22 -7.11
N VAL A 125 -5.45 -8.35 -6.51
CA VAL A 125 -4.23 -7.68 -6.98
C VAL A 125 -3.83 -8.17 -8.37
N LEU A 126 -3.81 -9.50 -8.57
CA LEU A 126 -3.48 -10.11 -9.86
C LEU A 126 -4.47 -9.72 -10.95
N THR A 127 -5.76 -9.64 -10.62
CA THR A 127 -6.80 -9.19 -11.56
C THR A 127 -6.55 -7.75 -12.01
N LYS A 128 -6.27 -6.84 -11.07
CA LYS A 128 -5.94 -5.44 -11.41
C LYS A 128 -4.70 -5.33 -12.27
N GLN A 129 -3.65 -6.10 -11.96
CA GLN A 129 -2.42 -6.12 -12.76
C GLN A 129 -2.68 -6.62 -14.19
N ARG A 130 -3.44 -7.71 -14.33
CA ARG A 130 -3.87 -8.24 -15.63
C ARG A 130 -4.62 -7.18 -16.43
N ASP A 131 -5.60 -6.51 -15.84
CA ASP A 131 -6.42 -5.52 -16.54
C ASP A 131 -5.59 -4.31 -16.98
N MET A 132 -4.62 -3.88 -16.17
CA MET A 132 -3.68 -2.83 -16.54
C MET A 132 -2.82 -3.23 -17.74
N LEU A 133 -2.26 -4.45 -17.73
CA LEU A 133 -1.44 -4.94 -18.83
C LEU A 133 -2.25 -5.12 -20.11
N MET A 134 -3.47 -5.62 -20.00
CA MET A 134 -4.39 -5.73 -21.14
C MET A 134 -4.64 -4.37 -21.81
N LYS A 135 -4.89 -3.33 -20.99
CA LYS A 135 -5.08 -1.97 -21.50
C LYS A 135 -3.82 -1.44 -22.22
N GLN A 136 -2.63 -1.71 -21.68
CA GLN A 136 -1.38 -1.32 -22.34
C GLN A 136 -1.19 -2.02 -23.68
N ILE A 137 -1.55 -3.30 -23.78
CA ILE A 137 -1.50 -4.06 -25.04
C ILE A 137 -2.48 -3.46 -26.06
N GLU A 138 -3.69 -3.12 -25.64
CA GLU A 138 -4.68 -2.48 -26.51
C GLU A 138 -4.19 -1.13 -27.04
N GLU A 139 -3.64 -0.28 -26.17
CA GLU A 139 -3.07 1.01 -26.55
C GLU A 139 -1.90 0.86 -27.55
N GLN A 140 -1.01 -0.12 -27.32
CA GLN A 140 0.08 -0.42 -28.24
C GLN A 140 -0.42 -0.92 -29.59
N ASN A 141 -1.41 -1.80 -29.60
CA ASN A 141 -2.02 -2.31 -30.84
C ASN A 141 -2.67 -1.17 -31.64
N GLU A 142 -3.33 -0.22 -30.98
CA GLU A 142 -3.90 0.95 -31.64
C GLU A 142 -2.81 1.85 -32.23
N GLN A 143 -1.70 2.07 -31.52
CA GLN A 143 -0.56 2.82 -32.03
C GLN A 143 0.08 2.13 -33.25
N ILE A 144 0.28 0.81 -33.18
CA ILE A 144 0.80 0.01 -34.31
C ILE A 144 -0.15 0.12 -35.51
N ALA A 145 -1.45 -0.01 -35.30
CA ALA A 145 -2.45 0.10 -36.36
C ALA A 145 -2.40 1.48 -37.07
N LYS A 146 -2.09 2.55 -36.34
CA LYS A 146 -1.88 3.90 -36.92
C LYS A 146 -0.56 4.03 -37.67
N LEU A 147 0.51 3.38 -37.21
CA LEU A 147 1.84 3.48 -37.81
C LEU A 147 1.99 2.65 -39.10
N ILE A 148 1.30 1.51 -39.20
CA ILE A 148 1.35 0.61 -40.37
C ILE A 148 1.10 1.37 -41.68
N PRO A 149 -0.01 2.13 -41.84
CA PRO A 149 -0.26 2.89 -43.06
C PRO A 149 0.85 3.88 -43.41
N CYS A 150 1.39 4.61 -42.43
CA CYS A 150 2.46 5.58 -42.65
C CYS A 150 3.75 4.93 -43.17
N VAL A 151 4.11 3.77 -42.62
CA VAL A 151 5.26 2.99 -43.06
C VAL A 151 5.03 2.40 -44.45
N GLU A 152 3.84 1.86 -44.71
CA GLU A 152 3.48 1.34 -46.02
C GLU A 152 3.51 2.41 -47.10
N GLU A 153 2.99 3.60 -46.81
CA GLU A 153 3.02 4.72 -47.73
C GLU A 153 4.46 5.14 -48.04
N SER A 154 5.31 5.25 -47.02
CA SER A 154 6.74 5.55 -47.18
C SER A 154 7.45 4.49 -48.05
N ARG A 155 7.14 3.21 -47.84
CA ARG A 155 7.63 2.09 -48.68
C ARG A 155 7.15 2.19 -50.12
N ARG A 156 5.90 2.63 -50.37
CA ARG A 156 5.38 2.85 -51.74
C ARG A 156 6.11 4.01 -52.42
N ARG A 157 6.26 5.16 -51.74
CA ARG A 157 6.98 6.32 -52.27
C ARG A 157 8.43 5.98 -52.60
N PHE A 158 9.11 5.23 -51.73
CA PHE A 158 10.48 4.79 -51.97
C PHE A 158 10.58 3.90 -53.22
N ARG A 159 9.71 2.88 -53.35
CA ARG A 159 9.66 2.01 -54.54
C ARG A 159 9.43 2.80 -55.83
N ALA A 160 8.50 3.75 -55.83
CA ALA A 160 8.24 4.61 -56.99
C ALA A 160 9.46 5.46 -57.38
N ARG A 161 10.18 6.03 -56.39
CA ARG A 161 11.43 6.79 -56.65
C ARG A 161 12.52 5.90 -57.23
N MET A 162 12.69 4.69 -56.68
CA MET A 162 13.66 3.73 -57.19
C MET A 162 13.35 3.34 -58.63
N GLN A 163 12.08 3.07 -58.95
CA GLN A 163 11.65 2.77 -60.32
C GLN A 163 11.88 3.95 -61.28
N LYS A 164 11.61 5.18 -60.83
CA LYS A 164 11.92 6.38 -61.62
C LYS A 164 13.43 6.51 -61.89
N LYS A 165 14.26 6.26 -60.87
CA LYS A 165 15.72 6.29 -61.01
C LYS A 165 16.22 5.23 -62.00
N THR A 166 15.69 4.01 -61.94
CA THR A 166 16.07 2.95 -62.89
C THR A 166 15.67 3.31 -64.31
N ASN A 167 14.47 3.86 -64.51
CA ASN A 167 14.02 4.28 -65.84
C ASN A 167 14.90 5.39 -66.41
N LEU A 168 15.22 6.43 -65.62
CA LEU A 168 16.12 7.51 -66.03
C LEU A 168 17.53 7.00 -66.34
N ALA A 169 18.05 6.03 -65.59
CA ALA A 169 19.35 5.45 -65.86
C ALA A 169 19.37 4.73 -67.23
N ILE A 170 18.30 4.01 -67.56
CA ILE A 170 18.12 3.36 -68.88
C ILE A 170 18.03 4.42 -70.00
N GLU A 171 17.29 5.51 -69.79
CA GLU A 171 17.19 6.62 -70.76
C GLU A 171 18.56 7.27 -71.02
N ILE A 172 19.32 7.59 -69.96
CA ILE A 172 20.67 8.15 -70.09
C ILE A 172 21.61 7.18 -70.80
N GLU A 173 21.56 5.88 -70.49
CA GLU A 173 22.37 4.87 -71.16
C GLU A 173 22.06 4.81 -72.67
N ASN A 174 20.77 4.86 -73.04
CA ASN A 174 20.34 4.88 -74.43
C ASN A 174 20.78 6.16 -75.15
N ASP A 175 20.67 7.33 -74.50
CA ASP A 175 21.09 8.60 -75.08
C ASP A 175 22.62 8.67 -75.23
N THR A 176 23.37 8.12 -74.27
CA THR A 176 24.84 8.02 -74.36
C THR A 176 25.25 7.18 -75.58
N LYS A 177 24.60 6.03 -75.79
CA LYS A 177 24.83 5.18 -76.98
C LYS A 177 24.52 5.93 -78.29
N ARG A 178 23.41 6.68 -78.35
CA ARG A 178 23.05 7.49 -79.53
C ARG A 178 24.05 8.60 -79.81
N MET A 179 24.57 9.25 -78.76
CA MET A 179 25.60 10.28 -78.88
C MET A 179 26.91 9.68 -79.37
N GLU A 180 27.35 8.53 -78.83
CA GLU A 180 28.53 7.80 -79.30
C GLU A 180 28.40 7.40 -80.78
N GLU A 181 27.23 6.90 -81.20
CA GLU A 181 26.95 6.59 -82.61
C GLU A 181 27.02 7.82 -83.51
N SER A 182 26.45 8.95 -83.05
CA SER A 182 26.47 10.22 -83.79
C SER A 182 27.87 10.80 -83.89
N GLN A 183 28.67 10.70 -82.82
CA GLN A 183 30.07 11.10 -82.81
C GLN A 183 30.89 10.28 -83.80
N LYS A 184 30.76 8.94 -83.78
CA LYS A 184 31.41 8.05 -84.77
C LYS A 184 31.04 8.42 -86.21
N ARG A 185 29.78 8.78 -86.46
CA ARG A 185 29.34 9.24 -87.79
C ARG A 185 30.03 10.53 -88.20
N VAL A 186 30.10 11.53 -87.31
CA VAL A 186 30.79 12.80 -87.58
C VAL A 186 32.28 12.59 -87.82
N GLU A 187 32.95 11.79 -86.98
CA GLU A 187 34.37 11.42 -87.16
C GLU A 187 34.58 10.79 -88.54
N SER A 188 33.73 9.85 -88.95
CA SER A 188 33.81 9.23 -90.29
C SER A 188 33.53 10.19 -91.45
N MET A 189 32.82 11.30 -91.23
CA MET A 189 32.60 12.34 -92.25
C MET A 189 33.81 13.26 -92.34
N ILE A 190 34.44 13.59 -91.22
CA ILE A 190 35.67 14.39 -91.18
C ILE A 190 36.81 13.64 -91.87
N GLU A 191 36.96 12.33 -91.64
CA GLU A 191 37.98 11.50 -92.31
C GLU A 191 37.81 11.42 -93.85
N LYS A 192 36.63 11.77 -94.37
CA LYS A 192 36.32 11.74 -95.82
C LYS A 192 36.49 13.09 -96.52
N LEU A 193 36.77 14.16 -95.78
CA LEU A 193 37.04 15.51 -96.29
C LEU A 193 38.54 15.76 -96.41
#